data_AF-A0A833DI67-F1
#
_entry.id   AF-A0A833DI67-F1
#
_cell.length_a   1.000
_cell.length_b   1.000
_cell.length_c   1.000
_cell.angle_alpha   90.00
_cell.angle_beta   90.00
_cell.angle_gamma   90.00
#
_symmetry.space_group_name_H-M   'P 1'
#
loop_
_entity.id
_entity.type
_entity.pdbx_description
1 polymer ?
#
loop_
_entity_poly.entity_id
_entity_poly.type
_entity_poly.pdbx_seq_one_letter_code
_entity_poly.pdbx_strand_id
1 'polypeptide(L)' 'VPRNIRAGAKEAVDKWLLNKSKDLDVRIAMAQNKLEELSEDPNIPMEYGVLVLQVLTALEQLLGEV' A
#
# COMPACT_ATOMS: atom_id res chain seq x y z
N VAL A 1 4.64 -6.82 -14.21
CA VAL A 1 4.22 -7.05 -12.80
C VAL A 1 3.67 -8.46 -12.64
N PRO A 2 4.20 -9.30 -11.76
CA PRO A 2 3.61 -10.60 -11.41
C PRO A 2 2.16 -10.53 -10.90
N ARG A 3 1.40 -11.62 -11.01
CA ARG A 3 -0.05 -11.64 -10.65
C ARG A 3 -0.27 -11.40 -9.15
N ASN A 4 0.57 -11.98 -8.30
CA ASN A 4 0.59 -11.76 -6.84
C ASN A 4 0.78 -10.28 -6.52
N ILE A 5 1.74 -9.60 -7.17
CA ILE A 5 2.00 -8.18 -6.90
C ILE A 5 0.79 -7.31 -7.28
N ARG A 6 0.18 -7.55 -8.45
CA ARG A 6 -1.04 -6.83 -8.85
C ARG A 6 -2.22 -7.10 -7.91
N ALA A 7 -2.38 -8.35 -7.46
CA ALA A 7 -3.45 -8.73 -6.55
C ALA A 7 -3.26 -8.10 -5.16
N GLY A 8 -2.03 -8.11 -4.63
CA GLY A 8 -1.69 -7.50 -3.34
C GLY A 8 -1.89 -5.99 -3.35
N ALA A 9 -1.45 -5.30 -4.41
CA ALA A 9 -1.70 -3.87 -4.57
C ALA A 9 -3.21 -3.54 -4.64
N LYS A 10 -3.98 -4.33 -5.39
CA LYS A 10 -5.44 -4.17 -5.46
C LYS A 10 -6.11 -4.40 -4.09
N GLU A 11 -5.64 -5.38 -3.33
CA GLU A 11 -6.14 -5.67 -2.00
C GLU A 11 -5.89 -4.52 -1.02
N ALA A 12 -4.67 -3.96 -1.03
CA ALA A 12 -4.31 -2.80 -0.21
C ALA A 12 -5.26 -1.60 -0.45
N VAL A 13 -5.63 -1.37 -1.71
CA VAL A 13 -6.54 -0.28 -2.08
C VAL A 13 -7.99 -0.61 -1.73
N ASP A 14 -8.51 -1.74 -2.21
CA ASP A 14 -9.94 -2.06 -2.13
C ASP A 14 -10.38 -2.40 -0.71
N LYS A 15 -9.56 -3.15 0.05
CA LYS A 15 -9.93 -3.60 1.41
C LYS A 15 -9.60 -2.58 2.50
N TRP A 16 -8.56 -1.77 2.31
CA TRP A 16 -8.06 -0.85 3.32
C TRP A 16 -8.22 0.60 2.90
N LEU A 17 -7.51 1.06 1.88
CA LEU A 17 -7.45 2.49 1.56
C LEU A 17 -8.83 3.10 1.25
N LEU A 18 -9.70 2.38 0.54
CA LEU A 18 -11.04 2.87 0.16
C LEU A 18 -12.15 2.42 1.13
N ASN A 19 -11.80 1.78 2.24
CA ASN A 19 -12.78 1.24 3.18
C ASN A 19 -13.36 2.32 4.10
N LYS A 20 -14.44 2.99 3.64
CA LYS A 20 -15.14 4.05 4.37
C LYS A 20 -15.79 3.63 5.69
N SER A 21 -15.76 2.34 6.05
CA SER A 21 -16.23 1.87 7.36
C SER A 21 -15.21 2.05 8.49
N LYS A 22 -13.99 2.51 8.15
CA LYS A 22 -12.86 2.71 9.08
C LYS A 22 -12.36 4.14 9.01
N ASP A 23 -11.78 4.60 10.11
CA ASP A 23 -11.12 5.89 10.20
C ASP A 23 -9.91 5.97 9.25
N LEU A 24 -9.57 7.18 8.81
CA LEU A 24 -8.58 7.41 7.77
C LEU A 24 -7.18 6.94 8.22
N ASP A 25 -6.80 7.18 9.46
CA ASP A 25 -5.57 6.71 10.09
C ASP A 25 -5.46 5.18 10.08
N VAL A 26 -6.53 4.48 10.45
CA VAL A 26 -6.61 3.01 10.41
C VAL A 26 -6.49 2.49 8.98
N ARG A 27 -7.17 3.14 8.03
CA ARG A 27 -7.09 2.77 6.61
C ARG A 27 -5.67 2.93 6.06
N ILE A 28 -5.00 4.03 6.40
CA ILE A 28 -3.63 4.32 5.98
C ILE A 28 -2.68 3.29 6.58
N ALA A 29 -2.71 3.05 7.89
CA ALA A 29 -1.84 2.09 8.57
C ALA A 29 -1.97 0.67 7.99
N MET A 30 -3.20 0.21 7.73
CA MET A 30 -3.42 -1.11 7.14
C MET A 30 -2.98 -1.20 5.68
N ALA A 31 -3.14 -0.13 4.90
CA ALA A 31 -2.67 -0.06 3.53
C ALA A 31 -1.13 -0.06 3.47
N GLN A 32 -0.47 0.70 4.35
CA GLN A 32 0.99 0.74 4.47
C GLN A 32 1.56 -0.62 4.79
N ASN A 33 1.05 -1.28 5.83
CA ASN A 33 1.51 -2.62 6.22
C ASN A 33 1.39 -3.63 5.07
N LYS A 34 0.28 -3.58 4.31
CA LYS A 34 0.09 -4.49 3.16
C LYS A 34 1.03 -4.19 1.98
N LEU A 35 1.38 -2.93 1.78
CA LEU A 35 2.33 -2.50 0.76
C LEU A 35 3.77 -2.83 1.13
N GLU A 36 4.13 -2.73 2.41
CA GLU A 36 5.43 -3.16 2.93
C GLU A 36 5.65 -4.66 2.70
N GLU A 37 4.67 -5.51 3.06
CA GLU A 37 4.69 -6.95 2.73
C GLU A 37 4.90 -7.22 1.23
N LEU A 38 4.31 -6.36 0.36
CA LEU A 38 4.45 -6.47 -1.09
C LEU A 38 5.87 -6.14 -1.57
N SER A 39 6.53 -5.18 -0.90
CA SER A 39 7.88 -4.74 -1.22
C SER A 39 8.94 -5.78 -0.86
N GLU A 40 8.64 -6.67 0.09
CA GLU A 40 9.51 -7.78 0.51
C GLU A 40 9.39 -9.02 -0.42
N ASP A 41 8.44 -9.02 -1.37
CA ASP A 41 8.27 -10.16 -2.29
C ASP A 41 9.49 -10.28 -3.22
N PRO A 42 10.19 -11.43 -3.24
CA PRO A 42 11.42 -11.60 -4.02
C PRO A 42 11.18 -11.54 -5.54
N ASN A 43 9.92 -11.63 -5.99
CA ASN A 43 9.54 -11.54 -7.40
C ASN A 43 9.15 -10.12 -7.81
N ILE A 44 9.14 -9.14 -6.90
CA ILE A 44 8.82 -7.77 -7.26
C ILE A 44 9.95 -7.20 -8.14
N PRO A 45 9.66 -6.68 -9.35
CA PRO A 45 10.68 -6.01 -10.12
C PRO A 45 11.08 -4.69 -9.44
N MET A 46 12.36 -4.34 -9.49
CA MET A 46 12.94 -3.17 -8.80
C MET A 46 12.11 -1.89 -8.97
N GLU A 47 11.69 -1.58 -10.21
CA GLU A 47 10.88 -0.40 -10.51
C GLU A 47 9.58 -0.33 -9.68
N TYR A 48 8.94 -1.47 -9.42
CA TYR A 48 7.71 -1.53 -8.64
C TYR A 48 7.97 -1.44 -7.14
N GLY A 49 9.13 -1.92 -6.65
CA GLY A 49 9.56 -1.67 -5.28
C GLY A 49 9.72 -0.17 -5.01
N VAL A 50 10.31 0.57 -5.96
CA VAL A 50 10.41 2.03 -5.88
C VAL A 50 9.04 2.70 -5.89
N LEU A 51 8.12 2.25 -6.76
CA LEU A 51 6.75 2.77 -6.77
C LEU A 51 6.02 2.53 -5.43
N VAL A 52 6.21 1.36 -4.81
CA VAL A 52 5.64 1.07 -3.49
C VAL A 52 6.15 2.06 -2.44
N LEU A 53 7.46 2.33 -2.41
CA LEU A 53 8.04 3.32 -1.51
C LEU A 53 7.46 4.73 -1.73
N GLN A 54 7.28 5.16 -2.98
CA GLN A 54 6.64 6.44 -3.29
C GLN A 54 5.20 6.52 -2.77
N VAL A 55 4.44 5.42 -2.88
CA VAL A 55 3.08 5.36 -2.34
C VAL A 55 3.09 5.39 -0.81
N LEU A 56 4.02 4.67 -0.16
CA LEU A 56 4.17 4.69 1.29
C LEU A 56 4.45 6.12 1.80
N THR A 57 5.37 6.85 1.16
CA THR A 57 5.64 8.26 1.49
C THR A 57 4.42 9.16 1.29
N ALA A 58 3.65 8.97 0.20
CA ALA A 58 2.43 9.74 -0.01
C ALA A 58 1.35 9.44 1.05
N LEU A 59 1.26 8.19 1.52
CA LEU A 59 0.36 7.79 2.60
C LEU A 59 0.78 8.40 3.95
N GLU A 60 2.09 8.47 4.24
CA GLU A 60 2.60 9.15 5.43
C GLU A 60 2.29 10.66 5.42
N GLN A 61 2.46 11.31 4.26
CA GLN A 61 2.09 12.72 4.10
C GLN A 61 0.61 12.94 4.35
N LEU A 62 -0.24 12.08 3.78
CA LEU A 62 -1.69 12.14 4.00
C LEU A 62 -2.05 11.98 5.47
N LEU A 63 -1.36 11.10 6.22
CA LEU A 63 -1.58 10.91 7.66
C LEU A 63 -1.18 12.16 8.47
N GLY A 64 -0.11 12.84 8.07
CA GLY A 64 0.35 14.07 8.72
C GLY A 64 -0.58 15.28 8.52
N GLU A 65 -1.51 15.21 7.58
CA GLU A 65 -2.54 16.24 7.34
C GLU A 65 -3.85 15.99 8.11
N VAL A 66 -4.01 14.84 8.78
CA VAL A 66 -5.21 14.44 9.55
C VAL A 66 -5.21 15.03 10.96
#